data_AF-A0A837C2F4-F1
#
_entry.id   AF-A0A837C2F4-F1
#
_cell.length_a   1.000
_cell.length_b   1.000
_cell.length_c   1.000
_cell.angle_alpha   90.00
_cell.angle_beta   90.00
_cell.angle_gamma   90.00
#
_symmetry.space_group_name_H-M   'P 1'
#
loop_
_entity.id
_entity.type
_entity.pdbx_description
1 polymer ?
#
loop_
_entity_poly.entity_id
_entity_poly.type
_entity_poly.pdbx_seq_one_letter_code
_entity_poly.pdbx_strand_id
1 'polypeptide(L)' 'MDVSVLRIAAIMLRELKKRGVMEFERLRGIVIRRVGGDGEITFLPALSFLYLMGKIEYHAKNDVIEYRAN' A
#
# COMPACT_ATOMS: atom_id res chain seq x y z
N MET A 1 -17.91 0.35 -7.92
CA MET A 1 -17.32 -0.74 -7.10
C MET A 1 -15.80 -0.83 -7.32
N ASP A 2 -15.15 0.24 -7.80
CA ASP A 2 -13.84 0.15 -8.47
C ASP A 2 -12.62 0.40 -7.56
N VAL A 3 -12.86 0.73 -6.29
CA VAL A 3 -11.81 1.04 -5.29
C VAL A 3 -12.02 0.32 -3.96
N SER A 4 -12.37 -0.96 -3.98
CA SER A 4 -12.43 -1.70 -2.71
C SER A 4 -11.06 -1.75 -2.02
N VAL A 5 -11.07 -1.78 -0.67
CA VAL A 5 -9.87 -1.96 0.16
C VAL A 5 -9.02 -3.13 -0.33
N LEU A 6 -9.66 -4.26 -0.67
CA LEU A 6 -8.97 -5.45 -1.17
C LEU A 6 -8.27 -5.22 -2.51
N ARG A 7 -8.88 -4.48 -3.44
CA ARG A 7 -8.26 -4.17 -4.73
C ARG A 7 -7.02 -3.30 -4.55
N ILE A 8 -7.10 -2.27 -3.71
CA ILE A 8 -5.97 -1.37 -3.44
C ILE A 8 -4.86 -2.11 -2.67
N ALA A 9 -5.23 -2.90 -1.66
CA ALA A 9 -4.29 -3.74 -0.92
C ALA A 9 -3.56 -4.72 -1.85
N ALA A 10 -4.25 -5.35 -2.81
CA ALA A 10 -3.62 -6.24 -3.78
C ALA A 10 -2.63 -5.52 -4.71
N ILE A 11 -2.93 -4.29 -5.13
CA ILE A 11 -2.02 -3.45 -5.92
C ILE A 11 -0.77 -3.15 -5.09
N MET A 12 -0.93 -2.66 -3.87
CA MET A 12 0.16 -2.30 -2.97
C MET A 12 1.05 -3.50 -2.65
N LEU A 13 0.43 -4.62 -2.27
CA LEU A 13 1.15 -5.85 -1.93
C LEU A 13 1.97 -6.39 -3.10
N ARG A 14 1.47 -6.29 -4.33
CA ARG A 14 2.23 -6.69 -5.53
C ARG A 14 3.46 -5.80 -5.75
N GLU A 15 3.36 -4.50 -5.55
CA GLU A 15 4.50 -3.58 -5.71
C GLU A 15 5.53 -3.78 -4.60
N LEU A 16 5.07 -3.94 -3.37
CA LEU A 16 5.92 -4.18 -2.19
C LEU A 16 6.63 -5.55 -2.29
N LYS A 17 5.95 -6.61 -2.72
CA LYS A 17 6.58 -7.92 -2.97
C LYS A 17 7.74 -7.87 -3.97
N LYS A 18 7.66 -6.98 -4.97
CA LYS A 18 8.71 -6.82 -5.98
C LYS A 18 9.91 -6.02 -5.50
N ARG A 19 9.69 -5.07 -4.57
CA ARG A 19 10.69 -4.06 -4.18
C ARG A 19 11.24 -4.26 -2.76
N GLY A 20 10.56 -5.04 -1.92
CA GLY A 20 10.88 -5.22 -0.51
C GLY A 20 10.48 -4.02 0.34
N VAL A 21 11.06 -2.85 0.06
CA VAL A 21 10.81 -1.60 0.81
C VAL A 21 10.48 -0.47 -0.16
N MET A 22 9.54 0.40 0.21
CA MET A 22 9.15 1.56 -0.59
C MET A 22 8.79 2.75 0.29
N GLU A 23 9.14 3.95 -0.16
CA GLU A 23 8.62 5.20 0.41
C GLU A 23 7.09 5.28 0.35
N PHE A 24 6.48 5.82 1.39
CA PHE A 24 5.03 5.96 1.54
C PHE A 24 4.42 6.71 0.34
N GLU A 25 4.91 7.93 0.07
CA GLU A 25 4.38 8.76 -1.02
C GLU A 25 4.61 8.13 -2.40
N ARG A 26 5.68 7.35 -2.57
CA ARG A 26 5.92 6.62 -3.81
C ARG A 26 4.86 5.54 -4.03
N LEU A 27 4.53 4.78 -2.99
CA LEU A 27 3.48 3.74 -3.06
C LEU A 27 2.10 4.37 -3.28
N ARG A 28 1.80 5.45 -2.56
CA ARG A 28 0.58 6.25 -2.72
C ARG A 28 0.42 6.77 -4.14
N GLY A 29 1.47 7.38 -4.71
CA GLY A 29 1.47 7.84 -6.09
C GLY A 29 1.26 6.74 -7.12
N ILE A 30 1.71 5.50 -6.87
CA ILE A 30 1.40 4.36 -7.75
C ILE A 30 -0.10 4.03 -7.72
N VAL A 31 -0.71 4.03 -6.54
CA VAL A 31 -2.15 3.78 -6.39
C VAL A 31 -2.95 4.86 -7.13
N ILE A 32 -2.68 6.15 -6.89
CA ILE A 32 -3.37 7.26 -7.55
C ILE A 32 -3.22 7.15 -9.07
N ARG A 33 -2.01 6.94 -9.60
CA ARG A 33 -1.80 6.83 -11.05
C ARG A 33 -2.57 5.66 -11.69
N ARG A 34 -2.81 4.58 -10.94
CA ARG A 34 -3.45 3.38 -11.46
C ARG A 34 -4.97 3.40 -11.31
N VAL A 35 -5.50 4.19 -10.38
CA VAL A 35 -6.90 4.09 -9.95
C VAL A 35 -7.62 5.45 -9.92
N GLY A 36 -6.92 6.56 -10.08
CA GLY A 36 -7.49 7.90 -10.00
C GLY A 36 -7.73 8.36 -8.55
N GLY A 37 -8.49 9.45 -8.40
CA GLY A 37 -8.74 10.10 -7.11
C GLY A 37 -9.43 9.21 -6.07
N ASP A 38 -10.25 8.25 -6.48
CA ASP A 38 -10.90 7.31 -5.56
C ASP A 38 -9.89 6.35 -4.88
N GLY A 39 -8.77 6.09 -5.56
CA GLY A 39 -7.66 5.31 -5.00
C GLY A 39 -6.95 6.02 -3.85
N GLU A 40 -7.00 7.36 -3.84
CA GLU A 40 -6.43 8.19 -2.78
C GLU A 40 -7.17 7.97 -1.45
N ILE A 41 -8.51 8.06 -1.50
CA ILE A 41 -9.37 7.91 -0.33
C ILE A 41 -9.21 6.51 0.31
N THR A 42 -9.00 5.50 -0.54
CA THR A 42 -8.90 4.10 -0.11
C THR A 42 -7.47 3.69 0.27
N PHE A 43 -6.46 4.51 -0.01
CA PHE A 43 -5.06 4.17 0.21
C PHE A 43 -4.77 3.83 1.69
N LEU A 44 -5.12 4.74 2.61
CA LEU A 44 -4.88 4.54 4.03
C LEU A 44 -5.64 3.32 4.60
N PRO A 45 -6.95 3.13 4.33
CA PRO A 45 -7.65 1.91 4.74
C PRO A 45 -6.99 0.61 4.24
N ALA A 46 -6.49 0.59 3.00
CA ALA A 46 -5.80 -0.57 2.44
C ALA A 46 -4.42 -0.80 3.07
N LEU A 47 -3.68 0.27 3.37
CA LEU A 47 -2.42 0.20 4.10
C LEU A 47 -2.65 -0.38 5.50
N SER A 48 -3.63 0.15 6.24
CA SER A 48 -4.00 -0.35 7.58
C SER A 48 -4.43 -1.80 7.55
N PHE A 49 -5.21 -2.21 6.55
CA PHE A 49 -5.59 -3.61 6.36
C PHE A 49 -4.35 -4.51 6.21
N LEU A 50 -3.42 -4.17 5.32
CA LEU A 50 -2.20 -4.96 5.12
C LEU A 50 -1.31 -5.03 6.38
N TYR A 51 -1.24 -3.93 7.15
CA TYR A 51 -0.51 -3.88 8.41
C TYR A 51 -1.13 -4.82 9.45
N LEU A 52 -2.45 -4.75 9.63
CA LEU A 52 -3.19 -5.63 10.55
C LEU A 52 -3.08 -7.12 10.15
N MET A 53 -3.00 -7.40 8.85
CA MET A 53 -2.77 -8.75 8.32
C MET A 53 -1.30 -9.22 8.43
N GLY A 54 -0.40 -8.40 9.00
CA GLY A 54 1.01 -8.72 9.16
C GLY A 54 1.78 -8.84 7.83
N LYS A 55 1.26 -8.24 6.75
CA LYS A 55 1.89 -8.30 5.42
C LYS A 55 2.83 -7.15 5.13
N ILE A 56 2.78 -6.10 5.93
CA ILE A 56 3.67 -4.95 5.83
C ILE A 56 4.05 -4.41 7.21
N GLU A 57 5.13 -3.64 7.27
CA GLU A 57 5.54 -2.81 8.41
C GLU A 57 5.72 -1.36 7.95
N TYR A 58 5.36 -0.38 8.78
CA TYR A 58 5.63 1.03 8.50
C TYR A 58 6.75 1.56 9.41
N HIS A 59 7.78 2.12 8.80
CA HIS A 59 8.95 2.66 9.48
C HIS A 59 8.93 4.18 9.47
N ALA A 60 8.31 4.77 10.50
CA ALA A 60 8.10 6.22 10.60
C ALA A 60 9.39 7.06 10.50
N LYS A 61 10.53 6.52 10.97
CA LYS A 61 11.83 7.23 10.93
C LYS A 61 12.23 7.64 9.51
N ASN A 62 11.92 6.79 8.53
CA ASN A 62 12.36 6.96 7.14
C ASN A 62 11.17 7.13 6.17
N ASP A 63 9.94 7.14 6.69
CA ASP A 63 8.69 7.17 5.91
C ASP A 63 8.63 6.08 4.82
N VAL A 64 8.97 4.84 5.21
CA VAL A 64 8.95 3.69 4.31
C VAL A 64 8.05 2.57 4.80
N ILE A 65 7.56 1.79 3.84
CA ILE A 65 6.73 0.62 4.01
C ILE A 65 7.55 -0.59 3.57
N GLU A 66 7.71 -1.56 4.46
CA GLU A 66 8.43 -2.81 4.21
C GLU A 66 7.43 -3.95 4.02
N TYR A 67 7.68 -4.82 3.05
CA TYR A 67 6.98 -6.08 2.85
C TYR A 67 7.41 -7.13 3.89
N ARG A 68 6.45 -7.83 4.50
CA ARG A 68 6.69 -8.96 5.40
C ARG A 68 6.27 -10.27 4.71
N ALA A 69 7.22 -11.18 4.57
CA ALA A 69 7.03 -12.46 3.87
C ALA A 69 6.40 -13.57 4.73
N ASN A 70 6.08 -13.25 6.00
CA ASN A 70 5.54 -14.14 7.02
C ASN A 70 4.31 -14.93 6.56
#